data_AF-A0A399YRN1-F1
#
_entry.id   AF-A0A399YRN1-F1
#
_cell.length_a   1.000
_cell.length_b   1.000
_cell.length_c   1.000
_cell.angle_alpha   90.00
_cell.angle_beta   90.00
_cell.angle_gamma   90.00
#
_symmetry.space_group_name_H-M   'P 1'
#
loop_
_entity.id
_entity.type
_entity.pdbx_description
1 polymer ?
#
loop_
_entity_poly.entity_id
_entity_poly.type
_entity_poly.pdbx_seq_one_letter_code
_entity_poly.pdbx_strand_id
1 'polypeptide(L)' 'MPTFDVFLARTYKVQIQASDAFMAERLVEEFIGAVQDISTETERAAEKFQIQKIEMTDNNAFDAIELDA' A
#
# COMPACT_ATOMS: atom_id res chain seq x y z
N MET A 1 12.27 17.87 24.13
CA MET A 1 12.91 17.35 22.89
C MET A 1 12.33 18.15 21.74
N PRO A 2 13.11 18.49 20.73
CA PRO A 2 12.58 19.13 19.53
C PRO A 2 11.61 18.20 18.78
N THR A 3 10.66 18.79 18.07
CA THR A 3 9.70 18.08 17.21
C THR A 3 10.22 18.06 15.79
N PHE A 4 9.96 17.00 15.03
CA PHE A 4 10.36 16.93 13.62
C PHE A 4 9.20 16.47 12.74
N ASP A 5 9.08 17.07 11.56
CA ASP A 5 8.39 16.46 10.43
C ASP A 5 9.36 15.51 9.72
N VAL A 6 8.90 14.30 9.36
CA VAL A 6 9.72 13.28 8.68
C VAL A 6 8.89 12.62 7.59
N PHE A 7 9.44 12.53 6.38
CA PHE A 7 8.81 11.79 5.28
C PHE A 7 9.14 10.30 5.37
N LEU A 8 8.14 9.45 5.11
CA LEU A 8 8.30 8.01 5.09
C LEU A 8 7.71 7.44 3.80
N ALA A 9 8.56 6.86 2.95
CA ALA A 9 8.13 6.11 1.77
C ALA A 9 8.21 4.61 2.04
N ARG A 10 7.18 3.89 1.61
CA ARG A 10 7.10 2.43 1.66
C ARG A 10 6.72 1.88 0.29
N THR A 11 7.46 0.88 -0.15
CA THR A 11 7.18 0.18 -1.41
C THR A 11 6.80 -1.26 -1.10
N TYR A 12 5.77 -1.76 -1.78
CA TYR A 12 5.29 -3.12 -1.62
C TYR A 12 5.27 -3.86 -2.95
N LYS A 13 5.67 -5.13 -2.90
CA LYS A 13 5.40 -6.11 -3.95
C LYS A 13 4.13 -6.86 -3.59
N VAL A 14 3.16 -6.82 -4.49
CA VAL A 14 1.86 -7.46 -4.29
C VAL A 14 1.70 -8.61 -5.28
N GLN A 15 1.29 -9.76 -4.77
CA GLN A 15 0.83 -10.88 -5.60
C GLN A 15 -0.69 -10.87 -5.59
N ILE A 16 -1.30 -10.67 -6.76
CA ILE A 16 -2.74 -10.56 -6.95
C ILE A 16 -3.19 -11.44 -8.12
N GLN A 17 -4.34 -12.10 -7.97
CA GLN A 17 -5.08 -12.70 -9.08
C GLN A 17 -6.09 -11.70 -9.60
N ALA A 18 -6.01 -11.36 -10.88
CA ALA A 18 -6.91 -10.42 -11.56
C ALA A 18 -7.12 -10.86 -13.02
N SER A 19 -8.08 -10.24 -13.72
CA SER A 19 -8.40 -10.56 -15.11
C SER A 19 -7.26 -10.23 -16.08
N ASP A 20 -6.55 -9.15 -15.81
CA ASP A 20 -5.48 -8.60 -16.64
C ASP A 20 -4.57 -7.65 -15.83
N ALA A 21 -3.50 -7.18 -16.45
CA ALA A 21 -2.49 -6.34 -15.80
C ALA A 21 -3.03 -4.97 -15.38
N PHE A 22 -3.89 -4.35 -16.18
CA PHE A 22 -4.46 -3.04 -15.87
C PHE A 22 -5.36 -3.11 -14.64
N MET A 23 -6.21 -4.15 -14.57
CA MET A 23 -7.03 -4.40 -13.38
C MET A 23 -6.18 -4.75 -12.17
N ALA A 24 -5.09 -5.51 -12.33
CA ALA A 24 -4.17 -5.81 -11.21
C ALA A 24 -3.59 -4.53 -10.59
N GLU A 25 -3.12 -3.58 -11.40
CA GLU A 25 -2.59 -2.30 -10.93
C GLU A 25 -3.66 -1.49 -10.19
N ARG A 26 -4.81 -1.28 -10.84
CA ARG A 26 -5.92 -0.52 -10.26
C ARG A 26 -6.40 -1.09 -8.92
N LEU A 27 -6.58 -2.41 -8.83
CA LEU A 27 -7.07 -3.06 -7.61
C LEU A 27 -6.06 -2.95 -6.47
N VAL A 28 -4.76 -2.96 -6.78
CA VAL A 28 -3.70 -2.76 -5.77
C VAL A 28 -3.69 -1.32 -5.26
N GLU A 29 -3.86 -0.33 -6.14
CA GLU A 29 -3.99 1.09 -5.75
C GLU A 29 -5.22 1.33 -4.88
N GLU A 30 -6.35 0.70 -5.20
CA GLU A 30 -7.62 0.93 -4.53
C GLU A 30 -7.72 0.21 -3.18
N PHE A 31 -7.19 -1.01 -3.07
CA PHE A 31 -7.42 -1.89 -1.92
C PHE A 31 -6.20 -2.13 -1.01
N ILE A 32 -5.06 -1.47 -1.24
CA ILE A 32 -3.93 -1.51 -0.29
C ILE A 32 -3.75 -0.16 0.38
N GLY A 33 -4.18 -0.05 1.65
CA GLY A 33 -4.03 1.16 2.45
C GLY A 33 -2.69 1.26 3.18
N ALA A 34 -2.40 0.29 4.07
CA ALA A 34 -1.24 0.35 4.96
C ALA A 34 -0.75 -1.06 5.34
N VAL A 35 -0.22 -1.82 4.38
CA VAL A 35 0.30 -3.21 4.54
C VAL A 35 -0.77 -4.30 4.59
N GLN A 36 -2.06 -3.98 4.50
CA GLN A 36 -3.14 -4.98 4.52
C GLN A 36 -4.12 -4.78 3.37
N ASP A 37 -4.64 -5.89 2.86
CA ASP A 37 -5.80 -5.92 1.97
C ASP A 37 -7.01 -5.40 2.77
N ILE A 38 -7.56 -4.26 2.36
CA ILE A 38 -8.74 -3.66 3.01
C ILE A 38 -10.04 -4.03 2.32
N SER A 39 -10.02 -4.86 1.27
CA SER A 39 -11.22 -5.28 0.56
C SER A 39 -12.11 -6.18 1.43
N THR A 40 -13.41 -6.08 1.21
CA THR A 40 -14.41 -6.98 1.76
C THR A 40 -14.59 -8.22 0.88
N GLU A 41 -15.20 -9.28 1.42
CA GLU A 41 -15.53 -10.48 0.63
C GLU A 41 -16.47 -10.16 -0.54
N THR A 42 -17.38 -9.21 -0.36
CA THR A 42 -18.31 -8.77 -1.41
C THR A 42 -17.58 -8.09 -2.56
N GLU A 43 -16.63 -7.20 -2.26
CA GLU A 43 -15.83 -6.51 -3.28
C GLU A 43 -14.94 -7.50 -4.04
N ARG A 44 -14.26 -8.42 -3.35
CA ARG A 44 -13.46 -9.48 -4.00
C ARG A 44 -14.28 -10.35 -4.94
N ALA A 45 -15.51 -10.71 -4.55
CA ALA A 45 -16.41 -11.51 -5.38
C ALA A 45 -16.93 -10.74 -6.60
N ALA A 46 -17.28 -9.46 -6.43
CA ALA A 46 -17.78 -8.59 -7.49
C ALA A 46 -16.71 -8.34 -8.56
N GLU A 47 -15.50 -7.99 -8.12
CA GLU A 47 -14.37 -7.64 -8.97
C GLU A 47 -13.52 -8.86 -9.38
N LYS A 48 -13.86 -10.06 -8.87
CA LYS A 48 -13.23 -11.35 -9.19
C LYS A 48 -11.71 -11.35 -9.00
N PHE A 49 -11.24 -10.80 -7.89
CA PHE A 49 -9.82 -10.77 -7.55
C PHE A 49 -9.54 -11.36 -6.17
N GLN A 50 -8.26 -11.67 -5.94
CA GLN A 50 -7.76 -12.07 -4.64
C GLN A 50 -6.32 -11.60 -4.45
N ILE A 51 -6.06 -10.83 -3.39
CA ILE A 51 -4.69 -10.52 -2.96
C ILE A 51 -4.15 -11.75 -2.21
N GLN A 52 -3.01 -12.27 -2.67
CA GLN A 52 -2.40 -13.49 -2.13
C GLN A 52 -1.27 -13.16 -1.15
N LYS A 53 -0.51 -12.11 -1.45
CA LYS A 53 0.65 -11.71 -0.65
C LYS A 53 0.91 -10.21 -0.81
N ILE A 54 1.22 -9.56 0.29
CA ILE A 54 1.77 -8.20 0.33
C ILE A 54 3.12 -8.30 1.02
N GLU A 55 4.19 -7.86 0.37
CA GLU A 55 5.55 -7.88 0.90
C GLU A 55 6.17 -6.50 0.77
N MET A 56 6.60 -5.91 1.89
CA MET A 56 7.30 -4.63 1.86
C MET A 56 8.73 -4.85 1.36
N THR A 57 9.11 -4.16 0.29
CA THR A 57 10.46 -4.25 -0.30
C THR A 57 11.36 -3.11 0.17
N ASP A 58 10.78 -1.93 0.41
CA ASP A 58 11.50 -0.73 0.84
C ASP A 58 10.74 0.01 1.94
N ASN A 59 11.46 0.54 2.93
CA ASN A 59 10.92 1.29 4.06
C ASN A 59 11.91 2.37 4.50
N ASN A 60 11.89 3.50 3.78
CA ASN A 60 12.91 4.53 3.89
C ASN A 60 12.31 5.84 4.41
N ALA A 61 12.91 6.36 5.48
CA ALA A 61 12.62 7.69 6.00
C ALA A 61 13.63 8.70 5.43
N PHE A 62 13.18 9.90 5.10
CA PHE A 62 14.01 10.97 4.54
C PHE A 62 13.43 12.35 4.88
N ASP A 63 14.20 13.41 4.59
CA ASP A 63 13.83 14.82 4.77
C ASP A 63 13.24 15.14 6.17
N ALA A 64 14.02 14.87 7.22
CA ALA A 64 13.66 15.27 8.58
C ALA A 64 13.84 16.79 8.77
N ILE A 65 12.79 17.49 9.17
CA ILE A 65 12.75 18.94 9.38
C ILE A 65 12.41 19.21 10.84
N GLU A 66 13.32 19.81 11.60
CA GLU A 66 13.06 20.24 12.98
C GLU A 66 12.03 21.39 12.97
N LEU A 67 11.00 21.29 13.81
CA LEU A 67 9.99 22.31 13.98
C LEU A 67 10.38 23.21 15.13
N ASP A 68 10.59 24.50 14.83
CA ASP A 68 10.78 25.53 15.84
C ASP A 68 9.50 25.68 16.68
N ALA A 69 9.64 25.70 18.01
CA ALA A 69 8.54 25.76 18.97
C ALA A 69 7.92 27.17 19.13
#